data_AF-B5ZC29-F1
#
_entry.id   AF-B5ZC29-F1
#
_cell.length_a   1.000
_cell.length_b   1.000
_cell.length_c   1.000
_cell.angle_alpha   90.00
_cell.angle_beta   90.00
_cell.angle_gamma   90.00
#
_symmetry.space_group_name_H-M   'P 1'
#
loop_
_entity.id
_entity.type
_entity.pdbx_description
1 polymer ?
#
loop_
_entity_poly.entity_id
_entity_poly.type
_entity_poly.pdbx_seq_one_letter_code
_entity_poly.pdbx_strand_id
1 'polypeptide(L)'
;MVEHKQKKTLKRCSSHFRKNLTIFRTLIELIKESSPFIAASVFTGLSLILIVVIVAHHKDIGAYAATSVSYLTIFQLSFLQLGTTFGIVFSVWSKRSFKDGKYKFEPTNDTANAASFYSFIFGLVVLLIYFTTSYIYNHFANDHQNTLINQNIGSAYIISGLAVVGLAPLRNYLLMLIRSNKSINILLAIVLDFCTWTTALIAAFLLGSYSSLGYWGYGLGMSIGFIFWTIIIGMTAIEKAQIVLRPLYISKKLFVLSIKLLWIQTILSSLKSVGKMFILLITFVVINERVVGSSLLDFQSSRILMYQSMIFIQMLNLGLSDFLFYLYQKQEVRDRRYHSRQLFAWIFIFGILFALVGSIIFGFSIKQLVELYTREQSPSYIFLEKQVPEHFYQSLRKILINDDELLNIIVNHTNINKDEIINALSSNDKNIWLPMAKKVIDPIWKLGDKFETIYHMKNPFTHRYVDISENNVYKYLIKNNAYILLTFFCTFFSFSSILGRYGGLIARRQRVPYVMIVIQLVMVAFTSGFGLTHQTDPHFIGLMAWSFPLFISSIFILGYSAYKILRGYLNYLKKHRYNDQKTSIMSEKPQEQQIKVRQN
;
A
#
# COMPACT_ATOMS: atom_id res chain seq x y z
N MET A 1 -6.23 -26.41 -78.22
CA MET A 1 -6.69 -27.64 -77.57
C MET A 1 -6.31 -27.55 -76.10
N VAL A 2 -7.10 -26.84 -75.30
CA VAL A 2 -8.26 -27.33 -74.52
C VAL A 2 -7.79 -27.98 -73.20
N GLU A 3 -8.06 -27.20 -72.13
CA GLU A 3 -8.42 -27.58 -70.76
C GLU A 3 -7.62 -28.66 -69.99
N HIS A 4 -7.04 -28.27 -68.85
CA HIS A 4 -7.67 -28.55 -67.54
C HIS A 4 -6.90 -28.00 -66.32
N LYS A 5 -7.68 -27.51 -65.34
CA LYS A 5 -7.46 -27.50 -63.87
C LYS A 5 -6.63 -26.41 -63.17
N GLN A 6 -7.39 -25.41 -62.68
CA GLN A 6 -7.63 -25.10 -61.26
C GLN A 6 -6.50 -24.61 -60.31
N LYS A 7 -6.68 -23.34 -59.89
CA LYS A 7 -6.77 -22.84 -58.49
C LYS A 7 -5.67 -23.21 -57.47
N LYS A 8 -4.99 -22.14 -56.98
CA LYS A 8 -4.60 -21.78 -55.58
C LYS A 8 -3.19 -21.14 -55.66
N THR A 9 -2.89 -19.93 -55.21
CA THR A 9 -3.51 -19.04 -54.23
C THR A 9 -2.88 -17.65 -54.40
N LEU A 10 -3.68 -16.66 -54.79
CA LEU A 10 -3.42 -15.27 -54.43
C LEU A 10 -3.44 -15.19 -52.89
N LYS A 11 -2.26 -15.22 -52.24
CA LYS A 11 -2.16 -14.90 -50.81
C LYS A 11 -2.32 -13.39 -50.66
N ARG A 12 -3.56 -13.00 -50.33
CA ARG A 12 -3.93 -11.76 -49.63
C ARG A 12 -2.80 -11.30 -48.71
N CYS A 13 -2.10 -10.26 -49.13
CA CYS A 13 -1.39 -9.34 -48.25
C CYS A 13 -1.85 -7.93 -48.59
N SER A 14 -3.16 -7.69 -48.53
CA SER A 14 -3.76 -6.38 -48.75
C SER A 14 -4.31 -5.82 -47.44
N SER A 15 -3.64 -4.76 -46.99
CA SER A 15 -4.10 -3.73 -46.06
C SER A 15 -4.60 -4.18 -44.67
N HIS A 16 -3.67 -4.35 -43.73
CA HIS A 16 -3.97 -4.48 -42.29
C HIS A 16 -4.24 -3.12 -41.59
N PHE A 17 -4.34 -2.01 -42.34
CA PHE A 17 -4.51 -0.65 -41.82
C PHE A 17 -5.75 0.03 -42.42
N ARG A 18 -6.94 -0.27 -41.86
CA ARG A 18 -8.09 0.65 -41.91
C ARG A 18 -8.05 1.54 -40.66
N LYS A 19 -8.09 2.86 -40.88
CA LYS A 19 -7.80 3.95 -39.91
C LYS A 19 -8.62 3.99 -38.61
N ASN A 20 -9.74 3.27 -38.51
CA ASN A 20 -10.59 3.26 -37.30
C ASN A 20 -10.34 2.08 -36.34
N LEU A 21 -9.49 1.10 -36.74
CA LEU A 21 -9.18 -0.09 -35.93
C LEU A 21 -7.98 0.07 -34.98
N THR A 22 -7.24 1.18 -35.06
CA THR A 22 -6.01 1.41 -34.29
C THR A 22 -6.28 1.70 -32.80
N ILE A 23 -7.37 2.39 -32.48
CA ILE A 23 -7.75 2.74 -31.11
C ILE A 23 -8.17 1.48 -30.33
N PHE A 24 -9.10 0.68 -30.87
CA PHE A 24 -9.56 -0.55 -30.24
C PHE A 24 -8.44 -1.59 -30.12
N ARG A 25 -7.56 -1.69 -31.12
CA ARG A 25 -6.39 -2.58 -31.04
C ARG A 25 -5.41 -2.14 -29.94
N THR A 26 -5.14 -0.84 -29.82
CA THR A 26 -4.28 -0.31 -28.74
C THR A 26 -4.89 -0.59 -27.37
N LEU A 27 -6.21 -0.46 -27.23
CA LEU A 27 -6.94 -0.79 -26.02
C LEU A 27 -6.82 -2.27 -25.66
N ILE A 28 -7.06 -3.18 -26.61
CA ILE A 28 -6.97 -4.63 -26.40
C ILE A 28 -5.54 -5.04 -26.03
N GLU A 29 -4.54 -4.51 -26.74
CA GLU A 29 -3.13 -4.79 -26.44
C GLU A 29 -2.73 -4.24 -25.06
N LEU A 30 -3.22 -3.05 -24.68
CA LEU A 30 -3.02 -2.50 -23.35
C LEU A 30 -3.62 -3.38 -22.26
N ILE A 31 -4.89 -3.80 -22.39
CA ILE A 31 -5.55 -4.69 -21.43
C ILE A 31 -4.76 -6.00 -21.31
N LYS A 32 -4.40 -6.62 -22.44
CA LYS A 32 -3.66 -7.88 -22.46
C LYS A 32 -2.28 -7.79 -21.82
N GLU A 33 -1.54 -6.72 -22.05
CA GLU A 33 -0.17 -6.56 -21.53
C GLU A 33 -0.14 -6.00 -20.09
N SER A 34 -1.16 -5.26 -19.66
CA SER A 34 -1.25 -4.75 -18.29
C SER A 34 -1.90 -5.73 -17.32
N SER A 35 -2.76 -6.64 -17.79
CA SER A 35 -3.50 -7.59 -16.96
C SER A 35 -2.69 -8.39 -15.94
N PRO A 36 -1.49 -8.95 -16.24
CA PRO A 36 -0.72 -9.67 -15.22
C PRO A 36 -0.19 -8.75 -14.11
N PHE A 37 0.12 -7.48 -14.40
CA PHE A 37 0.55 -6.53 -13.36
C PHE A 37 -0.62 -6.09 -12.49
N ILE A 38 -1.78 -5.86 -13.12
CA ILE A 38 -3.02 -5.53 -12.43
C ILE A 38 -3.44 -6.71 -11.53
N ALA A 39 -3.47 -7.93 -12.07
CA ALA A 39 -3.80 -9.13 -11.32
C ALA A 39 -2.87 -9.34 -10.13
N ALA A 40 -1.54 -9.24 -10.33
CA ALA A 40 -0.56 -9.38 -9.25
C ALA A 40 -0.79 -8.37 -8.13
N SER A 41 -1.06 -7.11 -8.49
CA SER A 41 -1.33 -6.05 -7.51
C SER A 41 -2.66 -6.27 -6.79
N VAL A 42 -3.71 -6.72 -7.49
CA VAL A 42 -5.02 -7.06 -6.91
C VAL A 42 -4.91 -8.23 -5.95
N PHE A 43 -4.26 -9.33 -6.36
CA PHE A 43 -4.07 -10.49 -5.47
C PHE A 43 -3.26 -10.12 -4.24
N THR A 44 -2.18 -9.35 -4.40
CA THR A 44 -1.40 -8.85 -3.25
C THR A 44 -2.25 -7.98 -2.32
N GLY A 45 -2.96 -6.98 -2.85
CA GLY A 45 -3.78 -6.08 -2.05
C GLY A 45 -4.93 -6.78 -1.33
N LEU A 46 -5.68 -7.63 -2.04
CA LEU A 46 -6.78 -8.40 -1.48
C LEU A 46 -6.28 -9.38 -0.42
N SER A 47 -5.18 -10.10 -0.65
CA SER A 47 -4.67 -11.05 0.34
C SER A 47 -4.20 -10.38 1.63
N LEU A 48 -3.60 -9.19 1.53
CA LEU A 48 -3.21 -8.41 2.70
C LEU A 48 -4.42 -7.86 3.48
N ILE A 49 -5.56 -7.65 2.84
CA ILE A 49 -6.82 -7.30 3.52
C ILE A 49 -7.45 -8.56 4.13
N LEU A 50 -7.51 -9.66 3.35
CA LEU A 50 -8.11 -10.93 3.77
C LEU A 50 -7.38 -11.56 4.96
N ILE A 51 -6.06 -11.43 5.06
CA ILE A 51 -5.35 -11.93 6.25
C ILE A 51 -5.78 -11.18 7.52
N VAL A 52 -6.08 -9.88 7.44
CA VAL A 52 -6.62 -9.11 8.57
C VAL A 52 -8.04 -9.55 8.91
N VAL A 53 -8.88 -9.79 7.89
CA VAL A 53 -10.22 -10.39 8.06
C VAL A 53 -10.15 -11.75 8.75
N ILE A 54 -9.23 -12.61 8.33
CA ILE A 54 -9.02 -13.93 8.93
C ILE A 54 -8.59 -13.81 10.40
N VAL A 55 -7.67 -12.91 10.70
CA VAL A 55 -7.20 -12.64 12.07
C VAL A 55 -8.33 -12.08 12.95
N ALA A 56 -9.20 -11.23 12.39
CA ALA A 56 -10.34 -10.67 13.11
C ALA A 56 -11.37 -11.73 13.55
N HIS A 57 -11.42 -12.87 12.85
CA HIS A 57 -12.24 -14.02 13.23
C HIS A 57 -11.60 -14.90 14.32
N HIS A 58 -10.39 -14.60 14.77
CA HIS A 58 -9.78 -15.34 15.89
C HIS A 58 -10.59 -15.10 17.16
N LYS A 59 -10.91 -16.18 17.87
CA LYS A 59 -11.74 -16.11 19.08
C LYS A 59 -11.07 -15.25 20.16
N ASP A 60 -11.90 -14.57 20.93
CA ASP A 60 -11.57 -13.85 22.16
C ASP A 60 -10.66 -12.61 22.04
N ILE A 61 -9.82 -12.46 21.00
CA ILE A 61 -8.92 -11.29 20.86
C ILE A 61 -8.81 -10.84 19.39
N GLY A 62 -9.65 -11.37 18.50
CA GLY A 62 -9.59 -11.11 17.05
C GLY A 62 -9.62 -9.63 16.68
N ALA A 63 -10.48 -8.84 17.34
CA ALA A 63 -10.59 -7.40 17.08
C ALA A 63 -9.26 -6.66 17.37
N TYR A 64 -8.65 -6.94 18.52
CA TYR A 64 -7.37 -6.35 18.92
C TYR A 64 -6.23 -6.83 18.03
N ALA A 65 -6.17 -8.13 17.75
CA ALA A 65 -5.18 -8.72 16.85
C ALA A 65 -5.20 -8.09 15.45
N ALA A 66 -6.40 -7.85 14.92
CA ALA A 66 -6.59 -7.24 13.61
C ALA A 66 -6.02 -5.82 13.53
N THR A 67 -6.07 -5.04 14.62
CA THR A 67 -5.44 -3.70 14.66
C THR A 67 -3.94 -3.79 14.39
N SER A 68 -3.25 -4.70 15.09
CA SER A 68 -1.80 -4.86 14.97
C SER A 68 -1.41 -5.37 13.59
N VAL A 69 -2.07 -6.44 13.13
CA VAL A 69 -1.75 -7.05 11.82
C VAL A 69 -2.06 -6.07 10.68
N SER A 70 -3.11 -5.25 10.78
CA SER A 70 -3.42 -4.25 9.76
C SER A 70 -2.32 -3.20 9.59
N TYR A 71 -1.61 -2.81 10.66
CA TYR A 71 -0.47 -1.91 10.51
C TYR A 71 0.64 -2.58 9.69
N LEU A 72 0.93 -3.84 10.01
CA LEU A 72 2.02 -4.60 9.42
C LEU A 72 1.79 -4.90 7.94
N THR A 73 0.55 -5.15 7.52
CA THR A 73 0.23 -5.43 6.11
C THR A 73 0.49 -4.22 5.20
N ILE A 74 0.41 -2.98 5.71
CA ILE A 74 0.78 -1.77 4.94
C ILE A 74 2.30 -1.73 4.69
N PHE A 75 3.09 -2.10 5.69
CA PHE A 75 4.54 -2.21 5.54
C PHE A 75 4.86 -3.32 4.53
N GLN A 76 4.26 -4.51 4.70
CA GLN A 76 4.40 -5.63 3.76
C GLN A 76 4.08 -5.20 2.32
N LEU A 77 2.97 -4.49 2.07
CA LEU A 77 2.63 -4.00 0.74
C LEU A 77 3.75 -3.19 0.10
N SER A 78 4.37 -2.29 0.87
CA SER A 78 5.44 -1.41 0.38
C SER A 78 6.70 -2.20 -0.04
N PHE A 79 7.05 -3.24 0.73
CA PHE A 79 8.18 -4.10 0.41
C PHE A 79 7.86 -5.14 -0.67
N LEU A 80 6.62 -5.61 -0.78
CA LEU A 80 6.16 -6.47 -1.88
C LEU A 80 6.19 -5.71 -3.22
N GLN A 81 5.75 -4.46 -3.26
CA GLN A 81 5.87 -3.59 -4.43
C GLN A 81 7.33 -3.36 -4.83
N LEU A 82 8.21 -3.20 -3.84
CA LEU A 82 9.64 -3.11 -4.10
C LEU A 82 10.16 -4.43 -4.71
N GLY A 83 9.72 -5.58 -4.19
CA GLY A 83 10.00 -6.90 -4.78
C GLY A 83 9.53 -7.04 -6.22
N THR A 84 8.34 -6.54 -6.57
CA THR A 84 7.86 -6.48 -7.96
C THR A 84 8.79 -5.65 -8.84
N THR A 85 9.20 -4.48 -8.35
CA THR A 85 10.12 -3.57 -9.06
C THR A 85 11.48 -4.25 -9.34
N PHE A 86 12.04 -4.95 -8.34
CA PHE A 86 13.24 -5.76 -8.49
C PHE A 86 13.05 -6.84 -9.56
N GLY A 87 11.96 -7.62 -9.46
CA GLY A 87 11.62 -8.64 -10.45
C GLY A 87 11.57 -8.08 -11.88
N ILE A 88 10.99 -6.88 -12.07
CA ILE A 88 10.88 -6.22 -13.40
C ILE A 88 12.26 -5.91 -13.95
N VAL A 89 13.14 -5.31 -13.15
CA VAL A 89 14.50 -4.97 -13.59
C VAL A 89 15.27 -6.24 -13.92
N PHE A 90 15.30 -7.22 -13.02
CA PHE A 90 16.07 -8.45 -13.25
C PHE A 90 15.57 -9.23 -14.46
N SER A 91 14.26 -9.33 -14.68
CA SER A 91 13.71 -10.09 -15.82
C SER A 91 13.93 -9.42 -17.17
N VAL A 92 13.92 -8.08 -17.23
CA VAL A 92 14.14 -7.32 -18.47
C VAL A 92 15.63 -7.28 -18.82
N TRP A 93 16.49 -7.09 -17.82
CA TRP A 93 17.93 -6.93 -18.03
C TRP A 93 18.69 -8.26 -18.12
N SER A 94 18.17 -9.36 -17.58
CA SER A 94 18.74 -10.71 -17.79
C SER A 94 18.66 -11.18 -19.25
N LYS A 95 17.69 -10.67 -20.02
CA LYS A 95 17.48 -10.95 -21.45
C LYS A 95 18.42 -10.17 -22.39
N ARG A 96 19.31 -9.34 -21.84
CA ARG A 96 20.31 -8.57 -22.60
C ARG A 96 21.62 -9.37 -22.65
N SER A 97 21.96 -9.97 -23.80
CA SER A 97 23.31 -10.49 -24.04
C SER A 97 24.14 -9.51 -24.86
N PHE A 98 25.43 -9.43 -24.55
CA PHE A 98 26.40 -8.69 -25.34
C PHE A 98 27.25 -9.71 -26.09
N LYS A 99 27.08 -9.80 -27.42
CA LYS A 99 27.85 -10.71 -28.26
C LYS A 99 28.32 -9.93 -29.50
N ASP A 100 29.61 -10.02 -29.81
CA ASP A 100 30.22 -9.44 -31.01
C ASP A 100 30.00 -7.92 -31.16
N GLY A 101 30.16 -7.16 -30.06
CA GLY A 101 30.02 -5.70 -30.07
C GLY A 101 28.59 -5.17 -30.30
N LYS A 102 27.59 -6.06 -30.43
CA LYS A 102 26.18 -5.71 -30.63
C LYS A 102 25.34 -6.26 -29.48
N TYR A 103 24.37 -5.47 -29.02
CA TYR A 103 23.38 -5.94 -28.04
C TYR A 103 22.42 -6.91 -28.73
N LYS A 104 22.42 -8.18 -28.32
CA LYS A 104 21.43 -9.17 -28.74
C LYS A 104 20.45 -9.45 -27.60
N PHE A 105 19.18 -9.64 -27.95
CA PHE A 105 18.10 -9.93 -27.02
C PHE A 105 17.89 -11.44 -26.89
N GLU A 106 18.94 -12.14 -26.51
CA GLU A 106 18.88 -13.57 -26.21
C GLU A 106 19.41 -13.77 -24.79
N PRO A 107 18.57 -14.20 -23.82
CA PRO A 107 19.07 -14.56 -22.51
C PRO A 107 20.07 -15.70 -22.65
N THR A 108 21.28 -15.51 -22.17
CA THR A 108 22.20 -16.63 -21.94
C THR A 108 21.82 -17.31 -20.63
N ASN A 109 21.94 -18.63 -20.53
CA ASN A 109 21.66 -19.37 -19.29
C ASN A 109 22.42 -18.77 -18.08
N ASP A 110 23.63 -18.25 -18.31
CA ASP A 110 24.47 -17.64 -17.27
C ASP A 110 23.89 -16.32 -16.72
N THR A 111 23.25 -15.49 -17.56
CA THR A 111 22.62 -14.23 -17.13
C THR A 111 21.27 -14.45 -16.45
N ALA A 112 20.55 -15.51 -16.81
CA ALA A 112 19.33 -15.92 -16.11
C ALA A 112 19.66 -16.43 -14.69
N ASN A 113 20.64 -17.32 -14.56
CA ASN A 113 21.08 -17.85 -13.27
C ASN A 113 21.67 -16.76 -12.35
N ALA A 114 22.43 -15.81 -12.91
CA ALA A 114 22.92 -14.67 -12.12
C ALA A 114 21.78 -13.78 -11.61
N ALA A 115 20.75 -13.54 -12.43
CA ALA A 115 19.63 -12.69 -12.07
C ALA A 115 18.70 -13.32 -11.02
N SER A 116 18.49 -14.64 -11.05
CA SER A 116 17.76 -15.34 -9.98
C SER A 116 18.51 -15.26 -8.65
N PHE A 117 19.83 -15.50 -8.66
CA PHE A 117 20.68 -15.36 -7.48
C PHE A 117 20.64 -13.94 -6.91
N TYR A 118 20.80 -12.91 -7.74
CA TYR A 118 20.70 -11.52 -7.27
C TYR A 118 19.32 -11.19 -6.76
N SER A 119 18.25 -11.67 -7.39
CA SER A 119 16.88 -11.46 -6.90
C SER A 119 16.72 -12.04 -5.49
N PHE A 120 17.28 -13.22 -5.21
CA PHE A 120 17.29 -13.82 -3.88
C PHE A 120 18.08 -12.99 -2.86
N ILE A 121 19.32 -12.58 -3.19
CA ILE A 121 20.15 -11.76 -2.30
C ILE A 121 19.51 -10.40 -1.99
N PHE A 122 18.93 -9.73 -2.99
CA PHE A 122 18.17 -8.50 -2.76
C PHE A 122 16.94 -8.74 -1.88
N GLY A 123 16.30 -9.90 -2.01
CA GLY A 123 15.25 -10.36 -1.09
C GLY A 123 15.68 -10.38 0.37
N LEU A 124 16.87 -10.90 0.68
CA LEU A 124 17.42 -10.92 2.04
C LEU A 124 17.70 -9.51 2.58
N VAL A 125 18.19 -8.59 1.74
CA VAL A 125 18.41 -7.19 2.14
C VAL A 125 17.08 -6.50 2.45
N VAL A 126 16.09 -6.66 1.58
CA VAL A 126 14.74 -6.13 1.77
C VAL A 126 14.10 -6.70 3.03
N LEU A 127 14.31 -7.99 3.29
CA LEU A 127 13.83 -8.68 4.49
C LEU A 127 14.36 -8.05 5.77
N LEU A 128 15.67 -7.79 5.86
CA LEU A 128 16.30 -7.19 7.03
C LEU A 128 15.71 -5.81 7.33
N ILE A 129 15.52 -5.00 6.29
CA ILE A 129 14.93 -3.65 6.42
C ILE A 129 13.46 -3.76 6.85
N TYR A 130 12.69 -4.65 6.24
CA TYR A 130 11.30 -4.89 6.63
C TYR A 130 11.19 -5.33 8.08
N PHE A 131 11.98 -6.32 8.50
CA PHE A 131 11.98 -6.83 9.87
C PHE A 131 12.27 -5.69 10.86
N THR A 132 13.36 -4.97 10.67
CA THR A 132 13.78 -3.89 11.56
C THR A 132 12.72 -2.79 11.64
N THR A 133 12.24 -2.31 10.50
CA THR A 133 11.26 -1.21 10.46
C THR A 133 9.90 -1.59 11.02
N SER A 134 9.43 -2.80 10.71
CA SER A 134 8.11 -3.27 11.16
C SER A 134 8.12 -3.62 12.64
N TYR A 135 9.21 -4.18 13.15
CA TYR A 135 9.37 -4.52 14.56
C TYR A 135 9.42 -3.26 15.42
N ILE A 136 10.23 -2.27 15.04
CA ILE A 136 10.30 -0.97 15.73
C ILE A 136 8.95 -0.26 15.68
N TYR A 137 8.29 -0.22 14.53
CA TYR A 137 6.97 0.40 14.41
C TYR A 137 5.94 -0.32 15.30
N ASN A 138 5.91 -1.65 15.29
CA ASN A 138 4.97 -2.44 16.09
C ASN A 138 5.13 -2.21 17.58
N HIS A 139 6.38 -2.06 18.05
CA HIS A 139 6.67 -1.73 19.43
C HIS A 139 6.10 -0.36 19.80
N PHE A 140 6.54 0.71 19.13
CA PHE A 140 6.12 2.08 19.49
C PHE A 140 4.65 2.38 19.19
N ALA A 141 4.05 1.77 18.17
CA ALA A 141 2.63 2.00 17.83
C ALA A 141 1.68 1.39 18.86
N ASN A 142 2.14 0.42 19.65
CA ASN A 142 1.34 -0.31 20.63
C ASN A 142 1.91 -0.20 22.05
N ASP A 143 2.77 0.80 22.32
CA ASP A 143 3.43 1.00 23.62
C ASP A 143 2.50 1.56 24.71
N HIS A 144 1.21 1.66 24.42
CA HIS A 144 0.20 1.99 25.41
C HIS A 144 -0.18 0.75 26.23
N GLN A 145 -0.46 0.95 27.52
CA GLN A 145 -0.82 -0.08 28.48
C GLN A 145 -1.99 -0.96 28.00
N ASN A 146 -3.00 -0.34 27.39
CA ASN A 146 -4.17 -1.05 26.87
C ASN A 146 -3.97 -1.69 25.48
N THR A 147 -2.80 -1.53 24.87
CA THR A 147 -2.45 -2.13 23.56
C THR A 147 -1.22 -3.03 23.61
N LEU A 148 -0.64 -3.26 24.78
CA LEU A 148 0.59 -4.06 24.93
C LEU A 148 0.43 -5.47 24.35
N ILE A 149 -0.76 -6.06 24.47
CA ILE A 149 -1.08 -7.38 23.90
C ILE A 149 -0.91 -7.41 22.36
N ASN A 150 -1.20 -6.28 21.69
CA ASN A 150 -1.04 -6.14 20.24
C ASN A 150 0.43 -6.25 19.83
N GLN A 151 1.38 -5.77 20.66
CA GLN A 151 2.81 -5.89 20.37
C GLN A 151 3.22 -7.35 20.19
N ASN A 152 2.77 -8.24 21.07
CA ASN A 152 3.11 -9.67 21.01
C ASN A 152 2.54 -10.33 19.76
N ILE A 153 1.27 -10.03 19.44
CA ILE A 153 0.57 -10.53 18.26
C ILE A 153 1.28 -10.07 16.97
N GLY A 154 1.60 -8.77 16.90
CA GLY A 154 2.32 -8.20 15.77
C GLY A 154 3.71 -8.80 15.60
N SER A 155 4.45 -9.00 16.69
CA SER A 155 5.79 -9.59 16.66
C SER A 155 5.77 -11.03 16.15
N ALA A 156 4.82 -11.83 16.62
CA ALA A 156 4.61 -13.20 16.14
C ALA A 156 4.37 -13.22 14.62
N TYR A 157 3.47 -12.36 14.13
CA TYR A 157 3.16 -12.25 12.69
C TYR A 157 4.35 -11.78 11.84
N ILE A 158 5.13 -10.80 12.32
CA ILE A 158 6.33 -10.31 11.62
C ILE A 158 7.31 -11.46 11.41
N ILE A 159 7.67 -12.15 12.49
CA ILE A 159 8.72 -13.18 12.49
C ILE A 159 8.29 -14.37 11.62
N SER A 160 7.06 -14.86 11.82
CA SER A 160 6.59 -16.00 11.06
C SER A 160 6.26 -15.69 9.60
N GLY A 161 5.94 -14.43 9.27
CA GLY A 161 5.61 -13.95 7.91
C GLY A 161 6.81 -13.52 7.05
N LEU A 162 8.04 -13.69 7.51
CA LEU A 162 9.24 -13.17 6.85
C LEU A 162 9.43 -13.66 5.40
N ALA A 163 9.09 -14.92 5.10
CA ALA A 163 9.34 -15.48 3.76
C ALA A 163 8.54 -14.77 2.66
N VAL A 164 7.38 -14.20 2.99
CA VAL A 164 6.53 -13.44 2.07
C VAL A 164 7.30 -12.27 1.46
N VAL A 165 8.00 -11.50 2.29
CA VAL A 165 8.79 -10.34 1.86
C VAL A 165 10.12 -10.78 1.26
N GLY A 166 10.80 -11.73 1.90
CA GLY A 166 12.13 -12.17 1.49
C GLY A 166 12.15 -12.84 0.11
N LEU A 167 11.11 -13.60 -0.25
CA LEU A 167 11.04 -14.30 -1.53
C LEU A 167 10.37 -13.49 -2.64
N ALA A 168 9.71 -12.36 -2.33
CA ALA A 168 8.97 -11.59 -3.31
C ALA A 168 9.80 -11.18 -4.55
N PRO A 169 11.06 -10.70 -4.44
CA PRO A 169 11.85 -10.36 -5.62
C PRO A 169 12.12 -11.57 -6.53
N LEU A 170 12.51 -12.72 -5.94
CA LEU A 170 12.79 -13.95 -6.68
C LEU A 170 11.53 -14.48 -7.35
N ARG A 171 10.42 -14.58 -6.61
CA ARG A 171 9.13 -15.02 -7.12
C ARG A 171 8.67 -14.18 -8.31
N ASN A 172 8.70 -12.85 -8.17
CA ASN A 172 8.27 -11.92 -9.22
C ASN A 172 9.20 -11.96 -10.44
N TYR A 173 10.50 -12.17 -10.23
CA TYR A 173 11.44 -12.43 -11.32
C TYR A 173 11.04 -13.69 -12.11
N LEU A 174 10.78 -14.81 -11.41
CA LEU A 174 10.44 -16.09 -12.04
C LEU A 174 9.09 -16.04 -12.78
N LEU A 175 8.05 -15.45 -12.18
CA LEU A 175 6.75 -15.25 -12.82
C LEU A 175 6.88 -14.47 -14.15
N MET A 176 7.79 -13.50 -14.19
CA MET A 176 8.00 -12.67 -15.36
C MET A 176 8.95 -13.29 -16.40
N LEU A 177 9.75 -14.29 -16.02
CA LEU A 177 10.42 -15.16 -16.98
C LEU A 177 9.43 -16.06 -17.72
N ILE A 178 8.47 -16.67 -17.01
CA ILE A 178 7.42 -17.51 -17.61
C ILE A 178 6.63 -16.70 -18.64
N ARG A 179 6.37 -15.42 -18.33
CA ARG A 179 5.68 -14.50 -19.22
C ARG A 179 6.41 -14.35 -20.55
N SER A 180 5.76 -14.85 -21.61
CA SER A 180 6.15 -14.64 -23.01
C SER A 180 5.11 -13.79 -23.73
N ASN A 181 5.31 -13.52 -25.01
CA ASN A 181 4.32 -12.84 -25.86
C ASN A 181 3.05 -13.71 -26.10
N LYS A 182 3.09 -15.01 -25.77
CA LYS A 182 1.95 -15.92 -25.92
C LYS A 182 0.95 -15.69 -24.78
N SER A 183 -0.33 -15.54 -25.13
CA SER A 183 -1.42 -15.31 -24.16
C SER A 183 -1.51 -16.41 -23.10
N ILE A 184 -1.24 -17.66 -23.47
CA ILE A 184 -1.31 -18.80 -22.55
C ILE A 184 -0.28 -18.71 -21.41
N ASN A 185 0.90 -18.15 -21.66
CA ASN A 185 1.92 -17.96 -20.63
C ASN A 185 1.56 -16.79 -19.70
N ILE A 186 0.89 -15.76 -20.22
CA ILE A 186 0.36 -14.67 -19.39
C ILE A 186 -0.70 -15.21 -18.45
N LEU A 187 -1.64 -16.01 -18.96
CA LEU A 187 -2.67 -16.65 -18.15
C LEU A 187 -2.06 -17.59 -17.10
N LEU A 188 -1.07 -18.41 -17.48
CA LEU A 188 -0.37 -19.29 -16.55
C LEU A 188 0.28 -18.50 -15.40
N ALA A 189 0.97 -17.39 -15.69
CA ALA A 189 1.56 -16.56 -14.65
C ALA A 189 0.51 -15.99 -13.68
N ILE A 190 -0.65 -15.55 -14.20
CA ILE A 190 -1.77 -15.08 -13.37
C ILE A 190 -2.31 -16.20 -12.47
N VAL A 191 -2.50 -17.41 -13.02
CA VAL A 191 -2.99 -18.57 -12.27
C VAL A 191 -1.99 -18.96 -11.17
N LEU A 192 -0.69 -19.01 -11.46
CA LEU A 192 0.34 -19.32 -10.47
C LEU A 192 0.39 -18.27 -9.35
N ASP A 193 0.20 -17.00 -9.69
CA ASP A 193 0.13 -15.90 -8.72
C ASP A 193 -1.09 -16.06 -7.79
N PHE A 194 -2.27 -16.31 -8.38
CA PHE A 194 -3.51 -16.58 -7.66
C PHE A 194 -3.40 -17.78 -6.73
N CYS A 195 -2.82 -18.89 -7.20
CA CYS A 195 -2.62 -20.08 -6.40
C CYS A 195 -1.67 -19.83 -5.23
N THR A 196 -0.61 -19.03 -5.43
CA THR A 196 0.32 -18.65 -4.34
C THR A 196 -0.44 -18.03 -3.17
N TRP A 197 -1.22 -16.99 -3.47
CA TRP A 197 -1.93 -16.23 -2.46
C TRP A 197 -3.06 -17.03 -1.82
N THR A 198 -3.79 -17.81 -2.62
CA THR A 198 -4.88 -18.68 -2.12
C THR A 198 -4.34 -19.72 -1.14
N THR A 199 -3.27 -20.43 -1.51
CA THR A 199 -2.65 -21.43 -0.63
C THR A 199 -2.06 -20.77 0.63
N ALA A 200 -1.42 -19.60 0.50
CA ALA A 200 -0.90 -18.85 1.63
C ALA A 200 -2.01 -18.47 2.64
N LEU A 201 -3.16 -17.97 2.15
CA LEU A 201 -4.30 -17.62 2.99
C LEU A 201 -4.95 -18.85 3.64
N ILE A 202 -5.15 -19.93 2.90
CA ILE A 202 -5.71 -21.18 3.45
C ILE A 202 -4.79 -21.74 4.54
N ALA A 203 -3.48 -21.80 4.29
CA ALA A 203 -2.52 -22.25 5.29
C ALA A 203 -2.51 -21.33 6.52
N ALA A 204 -2.59 -20.01 6.32
CA ALA A 204 -2.66 -19.05 7.42
C ALA A 204 -3.94 -19.23 8.26
N PHE A 205 -5.09 -19.46 7.62
CA PHE A 205 -6.34 -19.74 8.30
C PHE A 205 -6.28 -21.04 9.11
N LEU A 206 -5.81 -22.14 8.51
CA LEU A 206 -5.72 -23.43 9.17
C LEU A 206 -4.75 -23.40 10.37
N LEU A 207 -3.56 -22.85 10.17
CA LEU A 207 -2.54 -22.79 11.22
C LEU A 207 -2.89 -21.75 12.28
N GLY A 208 -3.44 -20.61 11.91
CA GLY A 208 -3.75 -19.53 12.84
C GLY A 208 -5.00 -19.78 13.68
N SER A 209 -6.05 -20.36 13.08
CA SER A 209 -7.35 -20.52 13.73
C SER A 209 -7.59 -21.92 14.32
N TYR A 210 -6.88 -22.96 13.84
CA TYR A 210 -7.14 -24.36 14.24
C TYR A 210 -5.93 -25.10 14.80
N SER A 211 -4.78 -24.45 14.97
CA SER A 211 -3.59 -25.06 15.57
C SER A 211 -3.15 -24.35 16.84
N SER A 212 -2.32 -25.01 17.64
CA SER A 212 -1.70 -24.44 18.85
C SER A 212 -0.73 -23.28 18.57
N LEU A 213 -0.43 -22.99 17.30
CA LEU A 213 0.44 -21.87 16.92
C LEU A 213 -0.24 -20.51 17.12
N GLY A 214 -1.58 -20.45 17.14
CA GLY A 214 -2.34 -19.21 17.28
C GLY A 214 -1.86 -18.12 16.33
N TYR A 215 -1.54 -16.93 16.85
CA TYR A 215 -1.11 -15.80 16.00
C TYR A 215 0.19 -16.03 15.21
N TRP A 216 1.08 -16.93 15.67
CA TRP A 216 2.25 -17.34 14.87
C TRP A 216 1.82 -18.07 13.60
N GLY A 217 0.74 -18.85 13.67
CA GLY A 217 0.21 -19.65 12.58
C GLY A 217 -0.22 -18.80 11.38
N TYR A 218 -0.74 -17.59 11.58
CA TYR A 218 -1.14 -16.70 10.49
C TYR A 218 0.05 -16.29 9.60
N GLY A 219 1.14 -15.82 10.19
CA GLY A 219 2.33 -15.47 9.39
C GLY A 219 3.04 -16.70 8.84
N LEU A 220 3.08 -17.80 9.60
CA LEU A 220 3.74 -19.05 9.19
C LEU A 220 3.03 -19.66 7.97
N GLY A 221 1.71 -19.70 7.97
CA GLY A 221 0.94 -20.18 6.82
C GLY A 221 1.14 -19.34 5.56
N MET A 222 1.22 -18.01 5.71
CA MET A 222 1.56 -17.13 4.59
C MET A 222 2.95 -17.46 4.02
N SER A 223 3.94 -17.66 4.89
CA SER A 223 5.31 -18.03 4.51
C SER A 223 5.39 -19.38 3.82
N ILE A 224 4.72 -20.42 4.35
CA ILE A 224 4.67 -21.75 3.73
C ILE A 224 4.12 -21.67 2.31
N GLY A 225 2.98 -21.00 2.12
CA GLY A 225 2.37 -20.84 0.80
C GLY A 225 3.31 -20.15 -0.18
N PHE A 226 4.01 -19.10 0.27
CA PHE A 226 5.00 -18.39 -0.55
C PHE A 226 6.20 -19.25 -0.92
N ILE A 227 6.78 -19.99 0.02
CA ILE A 227 7.92 -20.87 -0.23
C ILE A 227 7.53 -21.96 -1.24
N PHE A 228 6.44 -22.67 -0.97
CA PHE A 228 5.95 -23.77 -1.79
C PHE A 228 5.72 -23.33 -3.24
N TRP A 229 5.00 -22.23 -3.46
CA TRP A 229 4.72 -21.77 -4.81
C TRP A 229 5.92 -21.12 -5.49
N THR A 230 6.85 -20.52 -4.75
CA THR A 230 8.11 -20.02 -5.35
C THR A 230 8.92 -21.17 -5.96
N ILE A 231 8.93 -22.34 -5.30
CA ILE A 231 9.58 -23.55 -5.83
C ILE A 231 8.87 -24.03 -7.11
N ILE A 232 7.54 -24.16 -7.09
CA ILE A 232 6.75 -24.59 -8.26
C ILE A 232 6.92 -23.64 -9.44
N ILE A 233 6.86 -22.32 -9.18
CA ILE A 233 7.09 -21.29 -10.19
C ILE A 233 8.52 -21.41 -10.74
N GLY A 234 9.52 -21.69 -9.89
CA GLY A 234 10.90 -21.94 -10.30
C GLY A 234 11.02 -23.14 -11.24
N MET A 235 10.44 -24.28 -10.90
CA MET A 235 10.41 -25.48 -11.75
C MET A 235 9.74 -25.20 -13.10
N THR A 236 8.59 -24.52 -13.07
CA THR A 236 7.85 -24.12 -14.28
C THR A 236 8.67 -23.17 -15.16
N ALA A 237 9.40 -22.24 -14.55
CA ALA A 237 10.26 -21.30 -15.26
C ALA A 237 11.42 -22.01 -15.95
N ILE A 238 12.05 -23.00 -15.29
CA ILE A 238 13.12 -23.82 -15.86
C ILE A 238 12.63 -24.57 -17.10
N GLU A 239 11.47 -25.24 -17.00
CA GLU A 239 10.87 -25.99 -18.11
C GLU A 239 10.54 -25.07 -19.31
N LYS A 240 9.89 -23.93 -19.04
CA LYS A 240 9.42 -23.03 -20.12
C LYS A 240 10.51 -22.16 -20.73
N ALA A 241 11.51 -21.76 -19.94
CA ALA A 241 12.59 -20.89 -20.42
C ALA A 241 13.81 -21.69 -20.90
N GLN A 242 13.77 -23.03 -20.86
CA GLN A 242 14.88 -23.92 -21.25
C GLN A 242 16.20 -23.54 -20.55
N ILE A 243 16.11 -23.09 -19.30
CA ILE A 243 17.28 -22.65 -18.54
C ILE A 243 18.05 -23.89 -18.11
N VAL A 244 19.26 -24.06 -18.64
CA VAL A 244 20.18 -25.10 -18.14
C VAL A 244 20.76 -24.61 -16.82
N LEU A 245 20.50 -25.36 -15.74
CA LEU A 245 21.12 -25.13 -14.43
C LEU A 245 22.64 -25.29 -14.59
N ARG A 246 23.37 -24.22 -14.28
CA ARG A 246 24.83 -24.16 -14.35
C ARG A 246 25.40 -23.75 -12.99
N PRO A 247 26.69 -24.01 -12.72
CA PRO A 247 27.36 -23.51 -11.53
C PRO A 247 27.16 -22.00 -11.39
N LEU A 248 27.08 -21.54 -10.14
CA LEU A 248 26.69 -20.18 -9.80
C LEU A 248 27.59 -19.15 -10.49
N TYR A 249 27.03 -18.39 -11.43
CA TYR A 249 27.76 -17.37 -12.20
C TYR A 249 27.46 -15.97 -11.65
N ILE A 250 28.52 -15.26 -11.25
CA ILE A 250 28.42 -13.88 -10.73
C ILE A 250 28.80 -12.90 -11.84
N SER A 251 27.82 -12.16 -12.36
CA SER A 251 28.07 -11.05 -13.30
C SER A 251 28.22 -9.72 -12.57
N LYS A 252 29.45 -9.23 -12.41
CA LYS A 252 29.75 -7.90 -11.82
C LYS A 252 29.04 -6.77 -12.56
N LYS A 253 28.96 -6.85 -13.89
CA LYS A 253 28.28 -5.85 -14.74
C LYS A 253 26.78 -5.79 -14.45
N LEU A 254 26.12 -6.95 -14.37
CA LEU A 254 24.70 -7.02 -14.05
C LEU A 254 24.43 -6.52 -12.62
N PHE A 255 25.29 -6.84 -11.66
CA PHE A 255 25.17 -6.37 -10.28
C PHE A 255 25.25 -4.85 -10.16
N VAL A 256 26.30 -4.22 -10.70
CA VAL A 256 26.48 -2.75 -10.68
C VAL A 256 25.32 -2.03 -11.37
N LEU A 257 24.89 -2.54 -12.51
CA LEU A 257 23.76 -2.00 -13.25
C LEU A 257 22.46 -2.11 -12.44
N SER A 258 22.24 -3.25 -11.78
CA SER A 258 21.05 -3.47 -10.96
C SER A 258 20.99 -2.48 -9.80
N ILE A 259 22.11 -2.28 -9.08
CA ILE A 259 22.21 -1.24 -8.04
C ILE A 259 21.86 0.13 -8.62
N LYS A 260 22.45 0.50 -9.76
CA LYS A 260 22.21 1.81 -10.41
C LYS A 260 20.74 2.03 -10.79
N LEU A 261 20.03 0.99 -11.19
CA LEU A 261 18.63 1.08 -11.61
C LEU A 261 17.65 1.01 -10.43
N LEU A 262 18.03 0.35 -9.35
CA LEU A 262 17.14 0.01 -8.25
C LEU A 262 17.31 0.92 -7.04
N TRP A 263 18.49 1.55 -6.82
CA TRP A 263 18.74 2.36 -5.62
C TRP A 263 17.71 3.47 -5.40
N ILE A 264 17.23 4.10 -6.48
CA ILE A 264 16.19 5.14 -6.41
C ILE A 264 14.88 4.56 -5.87
N GLN A 265 14.50 3.37 -6.35
CA GLN A 265 13.25 2.71 -5.95
C GLN A 265 13.38 2.15 -4.53
N THR A 266 14.53 1.59 -4.19
CA THR A 266 14.85 1.15 -2.82
C THR A 266 14.75 2.31 -1.86
N ILE A 267 15.39 3.45 -2.13
CA ILE A 267 15.30 4.63 -1.25
C ILE A 267 13.86 5.15 -1.14
N LEU A 268 13.12 5.26 -2.25
CA LEU A 268 11.74 5.71 -2.21
C LEU A 268 10.84 4.78 -1.39
N SER A 269 10.94 3.46 -1.59
CA SER A 269 10.14 2.49 -0.86
C SER A 269 10.58 2.39 0.60
N SER A 270 11.88 2.42 0.88
CA SER A 270 12.41 2.48 2.24
C SER A 270 11.95 3.75 2.94
N LEU A 271 11.97 4.92 2.31
CA LEU A 271 11.50 6.17 2.93
C LEU A 271 10.00 6.15 3.25
N LYS A 272 9.17 5.48 2.45
CA LYS A 272 7.74 5.30 2.79
C LYS A 272 7.54 4.53 4.11
N SER A 273 8.45 3.63 4.47
CA SER A 273 8.37 2.79 5.67
C SER A 273 9.22 3.34 6.83
N VAL A 274 10.50 3.62 6.57
CA VAL A 274 11.50 4.21 7.47
C VAL A 274 11.11 5.63 7.86
N GLY A 275 10.62 6.45 6.94
CA GLY A 275 10.16 7.81 7.23
C GLY A 275 8.96 7.82 8.19
N LYS A 276 8.02 6.88 8.03
CA LYS A 276 6.92 6.68 8.99
C LYS A 276 7.44 6.25 10.35
N MET A 277 8.41 5.35 10.41
CA MET A 277 9.05 4.90 11.64
C MET A 277 9.75 6.06 12.38
N PHE A 278 10.59 6.84 11.70
CA PHE A 278 11.29 7.97 12.32
C PHE A 278 10.35 9.08 12.75
N ILE A 279 9.33 9.39 11.94
CA ILE A 279 8.34 10.38 12.34
C ILE A 279 7.57 9.85 13.54
N LEU A 280 7.17 8.59 13.58
CA LEU A 280 6.51 8.03 14.75
C LEU A 280 7.42 8.04 15.99
N LEU A 281 8.73 7.83 15.84
CA LEU A 281 9.71 7.91 16.94
C LEU A 281 9.90 9.36 17.44
N ILE A 282 10.06 10.32 16.53
CA ILE A 282 10.11 11.77 16.85
C ILE A 282 8.80 12.19 17.50
N THR A 283 7.70 11.75 16.93
CA THR A 283 6.36 12.04 17.42
C THR A 283 6.17 11.40 18.79
N PHE A 284 6.60 10.16 19.03
CA PHE A 284 6.54 9.48 20.32
C PHE A 284 7.36 10.19 21.39
N VAL A 285 8.57 10.65 21.06
CA VAL A 285 9.39 11.49 21.95
C VAL A 285 8.68 12.82 22.29
N VAL A 286 8.01 13.45 21.31
CA VAL A 286 7.21 14.67 21.52
C VAL A 286 5.85 14.40 22.21
N ILE A 287 5.31 13.19 22.05
CA ILE A 287 4.02 12.72 22.56
C ILE A 287 4.12 12.23 24.01
N ASN A 288 5.25 11.66 24.43
CA ASN A 288 5.45 11.21 25.81
C ASN A 288 5.42 12.36 26.81
N GLU A 289 5.53 13.61 26.36
CA GLU A 289 5.24 14.79 27.19
C GLU A 289 3.73 15.13 27.26
N ARG A 290 2.87 14.45 26.49
CA ARG A 290 1.47 14.85 26.22
C ARG A 290 0.43 13.73 26.15
N VAL A 291 0.73 12.44 26.30
CA VAL A 291 -0.28 11.38 26.11
C VAL A 291 -0.35 10.47 27.34
N VAL A 292 -1.59 10.23 27.80
CA VAL A 292 -1.98 9.16 28.73
C VAL A 292 -1.31 7.86 28.27
N GLY A 293 -0.84 7.02 29.17
CA GLY A 293 -0.37 5.66 28.91
C GLY A 293 -1.40 4.72 28.24
N SER A 294 -2.54 5.20 27.75
CA SER A 294 -3.62 4.44 27.11
C SER A 294 -4.11 5.11 25.82
N SER A 295 -4.52 4.32 24.83
CA SER A 295 -5.01 4.80 23.52
C SER A 295 -6.51 4.54 23.30
N LEU A 296 -7.19 5.40 22.54
CA LEU A 296 -8.61 5.21 22.20
C LEU A 296 -8.78 4.04 21.21
N LEU A 297 -9.47 2.98 21.62
CA LEU A 297 -9.62 1.75 20.84
C LEU A 297 -10.52 1.93 19.62
N ASP A 298 -11.63 2.65 19.75
CA ASP A 298 -12.49 3.06 18.62
C ASP A 298 -11.68 3.68 17.47
N PHE A 299 -10.75 4.57 17.85
CA PHE A 299 -9.92 5.28 16.89
C PHE A 299 -8.88 4.36 16.25
N GLN A 300 -8.22 3.50 17.04
CA GLN A 300 -7.30 2.49 16.51
C GLN A 300 -8.00 1.53 15.54
N SER A 301 -9.19 1.05 15.88
CA SER A 301 -9.98 0.15 15.02
C SER A 301 -10.45 0.86 13.74
N SER A 302 -10.81 2.14 13.83
CA SER A 302 -11.13 2.95 12.64
C SER A 302 -9.93 3.08 11.68
N ARG A 303 -8.70 3.12 12.21
CA ARG A 303 -7.49 3.16 11.39
C ARG A 303 -7.27 1.89 10.58
N ILE A 304 -7.73 0.71 11.02
CA ILE A 304 -7.70 -0.53 10.21
C ILE A 304 -8.38 -0.27 8.86
N LEU A 305 -9.61 0.23 8.89
CA LEU A 305 -10.41 0.48 7.70
C LEU A 305 -9.84 1.62 6.84
N MET A 306 -9.27 2.65 7.48
CA MET A 306 -8.51 3.67 6.76
C MET A 306 -7.40 3.02 5.93
N TYR A 307 -6.56 2.17 6.52
CA TYR A 307 -5.46 1.55 5.80
C TYR A 307 -5.90 0.54 4.76
N GLN A 308 -6.90 -0.28 5.05
CA GLN A 308 -7.45 -1.20 4.06
C GLN A 308 -8.08 -0.46 2.88
N SER A 309 -8.76 0.66 3.12
CA SER A 309 -9.26 1.52 2.03
C SER A 309 -8.12 2.03 1.15
N MET A 310 -6.99 2.41 1.76
CA MET A 310 -5.81 2.85 1.01
C MET A 310 -5.22 1.74 0.15
N ILE A 311 -5.14 0.52 0.66
CA ILE A 311 -4.68 -0.66 -0.10
C ILE A 311 -5.65 -0.95 -1.25
N PHE A 312 -6.94 -1.06 -0.93
CA PHE A 312 -7.99 -1.48 -1.87
C PHE A 312 -8.21 -0.48 -3.01
N ILE A 313 -8.32 0.81 -2.70
CA ILE A 313 -8.59 1.84 -3.73
C ILE A 313 -7.39 1.99 -4.67
N GLN A 314 -6.16 1.79 -4.17
CA GLN A 314 -4.94 2.02 -4.95
C GLN A 314 -4.47 0.78 -5.74
N MET A 315 -4.85 -0.44 -5.37
CA MET A 315 -4.24 -1.67 -5.90
C MET A 315 -4.28 -1.78 -7.43
N LEU A 316 -5.40 -1.43 -8.07
CA LEU A 316 -5.52 -1.47 -9.53
C LEU A 316 -4.57 -0.47 -10.22
N ASN A 317 -4.49 0.75 -9.69
CA ASN A 317 -3.64 1.80 -10.21
C ASN A 317 -2.15 1.55 -9.96
N LEU A 318 -1.81 0.88 -8.86
CA LEU A 318 -0.45 0.42 -8.59
C LEU A 318 0.00 -0.62 -9.62
N GLY A 319 -0.86 -1.57 -10.00
CA GLY A 319 -0.59 -2.52 -11.08
C GLY A 319 -0.38 -1.83 -12.44
N LEU A 320 -1.18 -0.80 -12.75
CA LEU A 320 -1.01 0.01 -13.96
C LEU A 320 0.30 0.82 -13.95
N SER A 321 0.71 1.31 -12.78
CA SER A 321 2.01 1.97 -12.56
C SER A 321 3.18 1.02 -12.77
N ASP A 322 3.09 -0.23 -12.29
CA ASP A 322 4.12 -1.26 -12.49
C ASP A 322 4.22 -1.68 -13.97
N PHE A 323 3.09 -1.76 -14.68
CA PHE A 323 3.07 -1.95 -16.13
C PHE A 323 3.84 -0.84 -16.87
N LEU A 324 3.61 0.43 -16.50
CA LEU A 324 4.34 1.56 -17.09
C LEU A 324 5.84 1.50 -16.78
N PHE A 325 6.21 1.08 -15.57
CA PHE A 325 7.60 0.88 -15.20
C PHE A 325 8.24 -0.23 -16.04
N TYR A 326 7.54 -1.34 -16.28
CA TYR A 326 7.99 -2.40 -17.18
C TYR A 326 8.21 -1.89 -18.61
N LEU A 327 7.28 -1.11 -19.17
CA LEU A 327 7.45 -0.50 -20.50
C LEU A 327 8.68 0.42 -20.54
N TYR A 328 8.91 1.21 -19.49
CA TYR A 328 10.10 2.04 -19.38
C TYR A 328 11.39 1.22 -19.38
N GLN A 329 11.47 0.15 -18.60
CA GLN A 329 12.65 -0.72 -18.58
C GLN A 329 12.87 -1.37 -19.95
N LYS A 330 11.79 -1.86 -20.59
CA LYS A 330 11.86 -2.43 -21.94
C LYS A 330 12.34 -1.41 -22.98
N GLN A 331 11.93 -0.15 -22.85
CA GLN A 331 12.37 0.98 -23.68
C GLN A 331 13.86 1.25 -23.53
N GLU A 332 14.38 1.29 -22.30
CA GLU A 332 15.80 1.50 -22.02
C GLU A 332 16.69 0.40 -22.63
N VAL A 333 16.26 -0.86 -22.55
CA VAL A 333 17.06 -1.97 -23.08
C VAL A 333 16.95 -2.11 -24.61
N ARG A 334 15.76 -1.87 -25.20
CA ARG A 334 15.52 -2.03 -26.66
C ARG A 334 15.82 -0.79 -27.49
N ASP A 335 16.04 0.36 -26.84
CA ASP A 335 16.11 1.69 -27.47
C ASP A 335 14.90 2.03 -28.37
N ARG A 336 13.77 1.35 -28.18
CA ARG A 336 12.52 1.56 -28.93
C ARG A 336 11.59 2.49 -28.15
N ARG A 337 10.72 3.23 -28.85
CA ARG A 337 9.69 4.06 -28.19
C ARG A 337 8.46 3.21 -27.93
N TYR A 338 8.00 3.22 -26.69
CA TYR A 338 6.79 2.52 -26.24
C TYR A 338 5.71 3.49 -25.73
N HIS A 339 5.82 4.80 -26.03
CA HIS A 339 4.81 5.81 -25.68
C HIS A 339 4.02 6.32 -26.88
N SER A 340 2.73 6.61 -26.68
CA SER A 340 1.86 7.28 -27.65
C SER A 340 0.77 8.10 -26.93
N ARG A 341 0.14 9.06 -27.63
CA ARG A 341 -1.00 9.83 -27.11
C ARG A 341 -2.20 8.94 -26.76
N GLN A 342 -2.45 7.92 -27.59
CA GLN A 342 -3.53 6.96 -27.36
C GLN A 342 -3.26 6.12 -26.09
N LEU A 343 -2.02 5.70 -25.87
CA LEU A 343 -1.62 5.01 -24.64
C LEU A 343 -1.83 5.91 -23.42
N PHE A 344 -1.44 7.19 -23.51
CA PHE A 344 -1.67 8.16 -22.43
C PHE A 344 -3.16 8.29 -22.09
N ALA A 345 -4.00 8.51 -23.11
CA ALA A 345 -5.43 8.67 -22.93
C ALA A 345 -6.07 7.44 -22.27
N TRP A 346 -5.75 6.24 -22.75
CA TRP A 346 -6.31 5.01 -22.18
C TRP A 346 -5.85 4.72 -20.76
N ILE A 347 -4.57 4.94 -20.46
CA ILE A 347 -4.04 4.80 -19.10
C ILE A 347 -4.73 5.78 -18.15
N PHE A 348 -4.97 7.01 -18.60
CA PHE A 348 -5.66 8.01 -17.81
C PHE A 348 -7.12 7.62 -17.53
N ILE A 349 -7.85 7.20 -18.56
CA ILE A 349 -9.24 6.72 -18.44
C ILE A 349 -9.32 5.52 -17.49
N PHE A 350 -8.45 4.52 -17.67
CA PHE A 350 -8.43 3.35 -16.79
C PHE A 350 -8.09 3.71 -15.34
N GLY A 351 -7.14 4.62 -15.12
CA GLY A 351 -6.83 5.09 -13.77
C GLY A 351 -8.04 5.64 -13.04
N ILE A 352 -8.93 6.35 -13.76
CA ILE A 352 -10.10 7.03 -13.15
C ILE A 352 -11.13 5.97 -12.83
N LEU A 353 -11.43 5.13 -13.81
CA LEU A 353 -12.39 4.04 -13.67
C LEU A 353 -12.00 3.10 -12.54
N PHE A 354 -10.73 2.70 -12.45
CA PHE A 354 -10.25 1.82 -11.39
C PHE A 354 -10.37 2.45 -10.00
N ALA A 355 -10.03 3.73 -9.86
CA ALA A 355 -10.18 4.43 -8.58
C ALA A 355 -11.67 4.55 -8.17
N LEU A 356 -12.55 4.89 -9.12
CA LEU A 356 -13.99 4.98 -8.86
C LEU A 356 -14.59 3.63 -8.48
N VAL A 357 -14.33 2.59 -9.26
CA VAL A 357 -14.83 1.23 -8.99
C VAL A 357 -14.31 0.72 -7.65
N GLY A 358 -13.01 0.89 -7.36
CA GLY A 358 -12.42 0.49 -6.08
C GLY A 358 -13.06 1.20 -4.89
N SER A 359 -13.34 2.50 -5.02
CA SER A 359 -13.97 3.30 -3.97
C SER A 359 -15.44 2.97 -3.75
N ILE A 360 -16.18 2.63 -4.80
CA ILE A 360 -17.58 2.20 -4.67
C ILE A 360 -17.64 0.84 -3.97
N ILE A 361 -16.84 -0.13 -4.44
CA ILE A 361 -16.85 -1.48 -3.87
C ILE A 361 -16.46 -1.47 -2.39
N PHE A 362 -15.36 -0.78 -2.04
CA PHE A 362 -14.93 -0.71 -0.64
C PHE A 362 -15.96 0.02 0.22
N GLY A 363 -16.59 1.08 -0.31
CA GLY A 363 -17.65 1.82 0.38
C GLY A 363 -18.81 0.93 0.80
N PHE A 364 -19.23 0.01 -0.08
CA PHE A 364 -20.27 -0.99 0.24
C PHE A 364 -19.85 -2.02 1.29
N SER A 365 -18.55 -2.25 1.47
CA SER A 365 -18.02 -3.24 2.42
C SER A 365 -17.77 -2.67 3.82
N ILE A 366 -17.76 -1.34 3.99
CA ILE A 366 -17.39 -0.70 5.27
C ILE A 366 -18.27 -1.21 6.41
N LYS A 367 -19.59 -1.24 6.25
CA LYS A 367 -20.50 -1.63 7.32
C LYS A 367 -20.19 -3.05 7.84
N GLN A 368 -20.09 -4.01 6.93
CA GLN A 368 -19.83 -5.41 7.28
C GLN A 368 -18.44 -5.60 7.88
N LEU A 369 -17.44 -4.85 7.39
CA LEU A 369 -16.10 -4.90 7.97
C LEU A 369 -16.05 -4.28 9.37
N VAL A 370 -16.81 -3.22 9.65
CA VAL A 370 -16.92 -2.65 11.00
C VAL A 370 -17.53 -3.69 11.93
N GLU A 371 -18.70 -4.25 11.58
CA GLU A 371 -19.36 -5.31 12.36
C GLU A 371 -18.40 -6.47 12.69
N LEU A 372 -17.61 -6.89 11.70
CA LEU A 372 -16.59 -7.94 11.88
C LEU A 372 -15.49 -7.51 12.85
N TYR A 373 -14.90 -6.33 12.66
CA TYR A 373 -13.75 -5.85 13.44
C TYR A 373 -14.12 -5.41 14.86
N THR A 374 -15.40 -5.44 15.21
CA THR A 374 -15.88 -5.21 16.58
C THR A 374 -16.49 -6.45 17.22
N ARG A 375 -16.51 -7.61 16.57
CA ARG A 375 -17.22 -8.78 17.11
C ARG A 375 -16.41 -9.53 18.17
N GLU A 376 -15.20 -9.95 17.83
CA GLU A 376 -14.37 -10.81 18.68
C GLU A 376 -13.52 -9.96 19.64
N GLN A 377 -14.21 -9.34 20.60
CA GLN A 377 -13.61 -8.56 21.68
C GLN A 377 -13.84 -9.29 23.01
N SER A 378 -12.83 -9.97 23.55
CA SER A 378 -12.82 -10.27 24.98
C SER A 378 -12.10 -9.13 25.70
N PRO A 379 -12.74 -8.54 26.73
CA PRO A 379 -12.17 -7.39 27.44
C PRO A 379 -10.81 -7.79 28.00
N SER A 380 -9.77 -7.10 27.55
CA SER A 380 -8.47 -7.17 28.21
C SER A 380 -8.53 -6.27 29.44
N TYR A 381 -8.01 -6.75 30.57
CA TYR A 381 -7.91 -5.95 31.79
C TYR A 381 -7.04 -4.72 31.52
N ILE A 382 -7.58 -3.52 31.72
CA ILE A 382 -6.87 -2.28 31.41
C ILE A 382 -6.60 -1.50 32.69
N PHE A 383 -5.32 -1.22 32.92
CA PHE A 383 -4.91 -0.14 33.80
C PHE A 383 -5.15 1.20 33.08
N LEU A 384 -6.16 1.94 33.52
CA LEU A 384 -6.30 3.35 33.20
C LEU A 384 -5.38 4.15 34.14
N GLU A 385 -4.84 5.27 33.66
CA GLU A 385 -4.05 6.16 34.50
C GLU A 385 -4.86 6.69 35.69
N LYS A 386 -4.21 6.82 36.85
CA LYS A 386 -4.85 7.30 38.09
C LYS A 386 -5.28 8.77 38.02
N GLN A 387 -4.74 9.56 37.10
CA GLN A 387 -5.01 10.99 36.94
C GLN A 387 -5.30 11.32 35.48
N VAL A 388 -6.24 12.22 35.22
CA VAL A 388 -6.52 12.73 33.88
C VAL A 388 -5.48 13.80 33.53
N PRO A 389 -4.76 13.68 32.39
CA PRO A 389 -3.82 14.72 32.01
C PRO A 389 -4.53 16.04 31.66
N GLU A 390 -3.90 17.16 32.02
CA GLU A 390 -4.57 18.46 32.07
C GLU A 390 -5.20 18.91 30.74
N HIS A 391 -4.56 18.57 29.61
CA HIS A 391 -5.03 18.95 28.29
C HIS A 391 -6.31 18.20 27.85
N PHE A 392 -6.65 17.06 28.48
CA PHE A 392 -7.92 16.35 28.21
C PHE A 392 -9.13 17.06 28.80
N TYR A 393 -8.98 17.82 29.89
CA TYR A 393 -10.14 18.46 30.51
C TYR A 393 -10.85 19.42 29.56
N GLN A 394 -10.15 20.02 28.58
CA GLN A 394 -10.77 20.89 27.59
C GLN A 394 -11.79 20.15 26.70
N SER A 395 -11.45 18.93 26.23
CA SER A 395 -12.35 18.13 25.39
C SER A 395 -13.44 17.46 26.22
N LEU A 396 -13.08 16.92 27.38
CA LEU A 396 -14.03 16.28 28.30
C LEU A 396 -15.08 17.27 28.82
N ARG A 397 -14.68 18.51 29.17
CA ARG A 397 -15.57 19.64 29.48
C ARG A 397 -16.63 19.85 28.40
N LYS A 398 -16.23 19.88 27.13
CA LYS A 398 -17.16 20.12 26.01
C LYS A 398 -18.15 18.97 25.82
N ILE A 399 -17.72 17.73 26.05
CA ILE A 399 -18.61 16.57 26.04
C ILE A 399 -19.65 16.73 27.14
N LEU A 400 -19.19 17.08 28.34
CA LEU A 400 -20.01 17.23 29.54
C LEU A 400 -21.11 18.30 29.39
N ILE A 401 -20.78 19.47 28.85
CA ILE A 401 -21.75 20.56 28.64
C ILE A 401 -22.86 20.15 27.65
N ASN A 402 -22.56 19.25 26.72
CA ASN A 402 -23.47 18.86 25.64
C ASN A 402 -24.26 17.57 25.95
N ASP A 403 -24.08 16.99 27.15
CA ASP A 403 -24.69 15.71 27.54
C ASP A 403 -25.50 15.90 28.83
N ASP A 404 -26.80 16.15 28.66
CA ASP A 404 -27.73 16.44 29.76
C ASP A 404 -27.90 15.26 30.73
N GLU A 405 -27.83 14.03 30.23
CA GLU A 405 -27.96 12.82 31.02
C GLU A 405 -26.71 12.64 31.91
N LEU A 406 -25.53 12.85 31.33
CA LEU A 406 -24.26 12.83 32.05
C LEU A 406 -24.20 13.94 33.12
N LEU A 407 -24.66 15.15 32.81
CA LEU A 407 -24.76 16.25 33.76
C LEU A 407 -25.63 15.88 34.97
N ASN A 408 -26.77 15.23 34.76
CA ASN A 408 -27.65 14.81 35.85
C ASN A 408 -26.98 13.74 36.74
N ILE A 409 -26.26 12.77 36.15
CA ILE A 409 -25.49 11.77 36.90
C ILE A 409 -24.40 12.45 37.77
N ILE A 410 -23.71 13.43 37.19
CA ILE A 410 -22.67 14.20 37.88
C ILE A 410 -23.22 15.01 39.05
N VAL A 411 -24.35 15.68 38.86
CA VAL A 411 -25.01 16.47 39.90
C VAL A 411 -25.34 15.58 41.09
N ASN A 412 -25.87 14.38 40.82
CA ASN A 412 -26.17 13.38 41.84
C ASN A 412 -24.91 12.82 42.54
N HIS A 413 -23.75 12.81 41.87
CA HIS A 413 -22.50 12.28 42.43
C HIS A 413 -21.68 13.32 43.20
N THR A 414 -21.75 14.59 42.80
CA THR A 414 -20.90 15.66 43.33
C THR A 414 -21.64 16.60 44.30
N ASN A 415 -22.97 16.51 44.36
CA ASN A 415 -23.85 17.44 45.09
C ASN A 415 -23.61 18.92 44.72
N ILE A 416 -23.16 19.18 43.48
CA ILE A 416 -22.99 20.54 42.93
C ILE A 416 -24.20 20.85 42.06
N ASN A 417 -24.73 22.08 42.15
CA ASN A 417 -25.87 22.48 41.33
C ASN A 417 -25.52 22.45 39.84
N LYS A 418 -26.45 21.97 39.01
CA LYS A 418 -26.29 21.85 37.55
C LYS A 418 -25.90 23.18 36.90
N ASP A 419 -26.57 24.27 37.27
CA ASP A 419 -26.29 25.60 36.71
C ASP A 419 -24.90 26.11 37.09
N GLU A 420 -24.42 25.78 38.29
CA GLU A 420 -23.08 26.14 38.74
C GLU A 420 -22.01 25.40 37.91
N ILE A 421 -22.23 24.11 37.65
CA ILE A 421 -21.37 23.32 36.76
C ILE A 421 -21.37 23.90 35.35
N ILE A 422 -22.55 24.14 34.76
CA ILE A 422 -22.66 24.64 33.38
C ILE A 422 -22.01 26.01 33.25
N ASN A 423 -22.25 26.94 34.19
CA ASN A 423 -21.69 28.28 34.14
C ASN A 423 -20.16 28.28 34.28
N ALA A 424 -19.63 27.51 35.24
CA ALA A 424 -18.18 27.40 35.43
C ALA A 424 -17.52 26.68 34.25
N LEU A 425 -18.11 25.60 33.75
CA LEU A 425 -17.60 24.88 32.58
C LEU A 425 -17.81 25.65 31.28
N SER A 426 -18.73 26.60 31.18
CA SER A 426 -18.88 27.41 29.95
C SER A 426 -17.92 28.60 29.90
N SER A 427 -17.25 28.93 31.00
CA SER A 427 -16.29 30.03 31.08
C SER A 427 -15.08 29.86 30.16
N ASN A 428 -14.64 30.95 29.53
CA ASN A 428 -13.40 30.98 28.75
C ASN A 428 -12.15 31.11 29.65
N ASP A 429 -12.31 31.47 30.93
CA ASP A 429 -11.19 31.61 31.86
C ASP A 429 -10.75 30.24 32.41
N LYS A 430 -9.50 29.87 32.11
CA LYS A 430 -8.87 28.63 32.59
C LYS A 430 -8.90 28.49 34.10
N ASN A 431 -8.79 29.59 34.84
CA ASN A 431 -8.80 29.58 36.30
C ASN A 431 -10.18 29.25 36.88
N ILE A 432 -11.24 29.37 36.07
CA ILE A 432 -12.62 29.08 36.47
C ILE A 432 -13.03 27.67 36.02
N TRP A 433 -12.85 27.35 34.74
CA TRP A 433 -13.38 26.09 34.19
C TRP A 433 -12.54 24.88 34.59
N LEU A 434 -11.21 25.01 34.71
CA LEU A 434 -10.33 23.86 34.96
C LEU A 434 -10.50 23.28 36.37
N PRO A 435 -10.59 24.08 37.46
CA PRO A 435 -10.88 23.55 38.79
C PRO A 435 -12.23 22.83 38.85
N MET A 436 -13.27 23.40 38.21
CA MET A 436 -14.59 22.76 38.14
C MET A 436 -14.54 21.44 37.36
N ALA A 437 -13.86 21.44 36.20
CA ALA A 437 -13.67 20.24 35.39
C ALA A 437 -12.97 19.12 36.17
N LYS A 438 -11.90 19.43 36.91
CA LYS A 438 -11.21 18.48 37.79
C LYS A 438 -12.15 17.91 38.85
N LYS A 439 -12.90 18.77 39.54
CA LYS A 439 -13.84 18.39 40.62
C LYS A 439 -14.93 17.43 40.14
N VAL A 440 -15.38 17.59 38.90
CA VAL A 440 -16.50 16.84 38.33
C VAL A 440 -16.05 15.58 37.55
N ILE A 441 -14.94 15.65 36.82
CA ILE A 441 -14.50 14.58 35.90
C ILE A 441 -13.65 13.53 36.63
N ASP A 442 -12.77 13.93 37.56
CA ASP A 442 -11.85 13.01 38.23
C ASP A 442 -12.56 11.87 39.01
N PRO A 443 -13.67 12.11 39.73
CA PRO A 443 -14.38 11.05 40.41
C PRO A 443 -14.91 9.98 39.45
N ILE A 444 -15.48 10.41 38.32
CA ILE A 444 -16.03 9.50 37.30
C ILE A 444 -14.92 8.74 36.59
N TRP A 445 -13.82 9.42 36.27
CA TRP A 445 -12.65 8.78 35.67
C TRP A 445 -12.11 7.64 36.56
N LYS A 446 -11.97 7.91 37.87
CA LYS A 446 -11.45 6.93 38.84
C LYS A 446 -12.37 5.73 39.07
N LEU A 447 -13.67 5.87 38.80
CA LEU A 447 -14.61 4.74 38.89
C LEU A 447 -14.33 3.69 37.82
N GLY A 448 -13.80 4.06 36.66
CA GLY A 448 -13.52 3.14 35.55
C GLY A 448 -14.73 2.25 35.26
N ASP A 449 -14.50 0.93 35.22
CA ASP A 449 -15.54 -0.08 34.93
C ASP A 449 -16.59 -0.22 36.05
N LYS A 450 -16.26 0.17 37.29
CA LYS A 450 -17.25 0.16 38.40
C LYS A 450 -18.40 1.13 38.14
N PHE A 451 -18.20 2.13 37.28
CA PHE A 451 -19.24 3.05 36.87
C PHE A 451 -20.43 2.32 36.24
N GLU A 452 -20.18 1.30 35.42
CA GLU A 452 -21.26 0.51 34.79
C GLU A 452 -22.03 -0.31 35.81
N THR A 453 -21.37 -0.84 36.83
CA THR A 453 -22.04 -1.55 37.93
C THR A 453 -22.92 -0.61 38.78
N ILE A 454 -22.49 0.64 38.99
CA ILE A 454 -23.18 1.60 39.86
C ILE A 454 -24.35 2.28 39.13
N TYR A 455 -24.14 2.64 37.86
CA TYR A 455 -25.07 3.48 37.09
C TYR A 455 -25.77 2.75 35.96
N HIS A 456 -25.46 1.46 35.75
CA HIS A 456 -25.99 0.67 34.63
C HIS A 456 -25.75 1.33 33.26
N MET A 457 -24.68 2.12 33.15
CA MET A 457 -24.29 2.88 31.98
C MET A 457 -22.78 2.76 31.79
N LYS A 458 -22.29 2.62 30.55
CA LYS A 458 -20.86 2.64 30.28
C LYS A 458 -20.23 3.95 30.71
N ASN A 459 -19.04 3.90 31.30
CA ASN A 459 -18.33 5.10 31.74
C ASN A 459 -18.07 6.04 30.55
N PRO A 460 -18.67 7.24 30.51
CA PRO A 460 -18.64 8.12 29.33
C PRO A 460 -17.23 8.62 29.01
N PHE A 461 -16.32 8.65 29.98
CA PHE A 461 -14.94 9.10 29.79
C PHE A 461 -13.97 7.98 29.49
N THR A 462 -14.20 6.77 30.03
CA THR A 462 -13.22 5.68 29.98
C THR A 462 -13.61 4.51 29.06
N HIS A 463 -14.90 4.30 28.74
CA HIS A 463 -15.35 3.13 27.97
C HIS A 463 -14.66 2.98 26.61
N ARG A 464 -14.27 4.10 25.98
CA ARG A 464 -13.63 4.13 24.66
C ARG A 464 -12.17 3.67 24.66
N TYR A 465 -11.60 3.50 25.85
CA TYR A 465 -10.27 2.91 26.05
C TYR A 465 -10.36 1.41 26.33
N VAL A 466 -11.56 0.88 26.58
CA VAL A 466 -11.83 -0.51 27.00
C VAL A 466 -12.58 -1.30 25.93
N ASP A 467 -13.54 -0.66 25.25
CA ASP A 467 -14.37 -1.28 24.22
C ASP A 467 -14.23 -0.58 22.87
N ILE A 468 -14.43 -1.35 21.80
CA ILE A 468 -14.60 -0.84 20.44
C ILE A 468 -16.09 -0.85 20.09
N SER A 469 -16.65 0.33 19.86
CA SER A 469 -18.04 0.54 19.45
C SER A 469 -18.17 0.59 17.93
N GLU A 470 -18.95 -0.35 17.38
CA GLU A 470 -19.30 -0.38 15.95
C GLU A 470 -19.82 0.98 15.46
N ASN A 471 -20.75 1.57 16.21
CA ASN A 471 -21.34 2.87 15.90
C ASN A 471 -20.30 4.00 15.87
N ASN A 472 -19.34 4.01 16.81
CA ASN A 472 -18.31 5.04 16.83
C ASN A 472 -17.32 4.87 15.67
N VAL A 473 -16.91 3.64 15.38
CA VAL A 473 -16.02 3.34 14.24
C VAL A 473 -16.69 3.75 12.94
N TYR A 474 -17.96 3.38 12.73
CA TYR A 474 -18.73 3.76 11.54
C TYR A 474 -18.90 5.28 11.40
N LYS A 475 -19.22 5.98 12.50
CA LYS A 475 -19.35 7.45 12.53
C LYS A 475 -18.04 8.13 12.14
N TYR A 476 -16.89 7.66 12.63
CA TYR A 476 -15.60 8.24 12.31
C TYR A 476 -15.22 8.12 10.83
N LEU A 477 -15.69 7.08 10.14
CA LEU A 477 -15.41 6.87 8.72
C LEU A 477 -16.39 7.57 7.79
N ILE A 478 -17.70 7.35 8.01
CA ILE A 478 -18.74 7.77 7.07
C ILE A 478 -19.33 9.12 7.45
N LYS A 479 -19.80 9.28 8.70
CA LYS A 479 -20.54 10.48 9.12
C LYS A 479 -19.66 11.73 9.10
N ASN A 480 -18.36 11.58 9.38
CA ASN A 480 -17.42 12.70 9.39
C ASN A 480 -16.73 12.95 8.05
N ASN A 481 -17.22 12.37 6.93
CA ASN A 481 -16.65 12.51 5.59
C ASN A 481 -15.19 12.03 5.43
N ALA A 482 -14.62 11.35 6.42
CA ALA A 482 -13.24 10.87 6.39
C ALA A 482 -13.01 9.90 5.21
N TYR A 483 -13.99 9.05 4.90
CA TYR A 483 -13.93 8.12 3.77
C TYR A 483 -13.86 8.82 2.39
N ILE A 484 -14.60 9.92 2.23
CA ILE A 484 -14.60 10.69 0.98
C ILE A 484 -13.22 11.32 0.76
N LEU A 485 -12.65 11.91 1.80
CA LEU A 485 -11.29 12.48 1.74
C LEU A 485 -10.23 11.41 1.48
N LEU A 486 -10.36 10.23 2.10
CA LEU A 486 -9.49 9.09 1.84
C LEU A 486 -9.58 8.62 0.39
N THR A 487 -10.79 8.59 -0.17
CA THR A 487 -11.03 8.24 -1.57
C THR A 487 -10.29 9.19 -2.50
N PHE A 488 -10.42 10.50 -2.29
CA PHE A 488 -9.67 11.50 -3.07
C PHE A 488 -8.16 11.37 -2.89
N PHE A 489 -7.70 11.18 -1.65
CA PHE A 489 -6.29 10.93 -1.36
C PHE A 489 -5.74 9.75 -2.17
N CYS A 490 -6.40 8.59 -2.07
CA CYS A 490 -5.96 7.36 -2.72
C CYS A 490 -5.99 7.48 -4.24
N THR A 491 -7.01 8.14 -4.77
CA THR A 491 -7.13 8.45 -6.19
C THR A 491 -5.94 9.30 -6.62
N PHE A 492 -5.79 10.51 -6.08
CA PHE A 492 -4.76 11.47 -6.50
C PHE A 492 -3.34 10.93 -6.29
N PHE A 493 -3.10 10.21 -5.20
CA PHE A 493 -1.81 9.59 -4.92
C PHE A 493 -1.46 8.51 -5.96
N SER A 494 -2.35 7.57 -6.22
CA SER A 494 -2.10 6.51 -7.19
C SER A 494 -1.97 7.04 -8.62
N PHE A 495 -2.77 8.06 -8.96
CA PHE A 495 -2.63 8.81 -10.21
C PHE A 495 -1.28 9.49 -10.37
N SER A 496 -0.79 10.13 -9.31
CA SER A 496 0.51 10.77 -9.36
C SER A 496 1.65 9.77 -9.66
N SER A 497 1.52 8.52 -9.18
CA SER A 497 2.45 7.43 -9.51
C SER A 497 2.40 7.09 -11.00
N ILE A 498 1.20 6.88 -11.55
CA ILE A 498 1.00 6.62 -12.99
C ILE A 498 1.61 7.75 -13.83
N LEU A 499 1.32 9.00 -13.48
CA LEU A 499 1.84 10.17 -14.14
C LEU A 499 3.37 10.26 -14.05
N GLY A 500 3.93 10.02 -12.87
CA GLY A 500 5.39 9.98 -12.67
C GLY A 500 6.08 8.92 -13.53
N ARG A 501 5.52 7.71 -13.61
CA ARG A 501 6.03 6.62 -14.45
C ARG A 501 5.91 6.95 -15.94
N TYR A 502 4.79 7.53 -16.37
CA TYR A 502 4.60 7.94 -17.76
C TYR A 502 5.57 9.07 -18.15
N GLY A 503 5.81 10.05 -17.27
CA GLY A 503 6.81 11.09 -17.49
C GLY A 503 8.22 10.52 -17.68
N GLY A 504 8.59 9.47 -16.93
CA GLY A 504 9.84 8.72 -17.13
C GLY A 504 9.91 8.03 -18.49
N LEU A 505 8.79 7.45 -18.94
CA LEU A 505 8.66 6.81 -20.27
C LEU A 505 8.87 7.81 -21.42
N ILE A 506 8.28 9.01 -21.34
CA ILE A 506 8.49 10.07 -22.36
C ILE A 506 9.95 10.53 -22.34
N ALA A 507 10.50 10.78 -21.16
CA ALA A 507 11.80 11.42 -21.01
C ALA A 507 13.00 10.48 -21.25
N ARG A 508 12.79 9.16 -21.34
CA ARG A 508 13.88 8.14 -21.38
C ARG A 508 14.90 8.33 -20.26
N ARG A 509 14.39 8.72 -19.09
CA ARG A 509 15.21 9.00 -17.92
C ARG A 509 14.34 8.97 -16.68
N GLN A 510 14.70 8.11 -15.73
CA GLN A 510 14.26 8.29 -14.36
C GLN A 510 15.00 9.48 -13.76
N ARG A 511 14.24 10.53 -13.43
CA ARG A 511 14.78 11.66 -12.68
C ARG A 511 14.86 11.28 -11.22
N VAL A 512 15.93 11.73 -10.57
CA VAL A 512 16.11 11.50 -9.14
C VAL A 512 14.96 12.16 -8.38
N PRO A 513 14.30 11.46 -7.45
CA PRO A 513 13.04 11.89 -6.87
C PRO A 513 13.25 12.76 -5.64
N TYR A 514 14.35 13.53 -5.52
CA TYR A 514 14.67 14.34 -4.33
C TYR A 514 13.50 15.21 -3.86
N VAL A 515 12.82 15.90 -4.79
CA VAL A 515 11.65 16.72 -4.46
C VAL A 515 10.48 15.87 -3.96
N MET A 516 10.28 14.66 -4.50
CA MET A 516 9.21 13.77 -4.04
C MET A 516 9.52 13.21 -2.65
N ILE A 517 10.80 12.96 -2.35
CA ILE A 517 11.26 12.55 -1.02
C ILE A 517 10.95 13.66 0.00
N VAL A 518 11.31 14.91 -0.32
CA VAL A 518 11.04 16.06 0.55
C VAL A 518 9.53 16.23 0.75
N ILE A 519 8.73 16.19 -0.33
CA ILE A 519 7.27 16.27 -0.24
C ILE A 519 6.73 15.16 0.66
N GLN A 520 7.17 13.90 0.49
CA GLN A 520 6.71 12.80 1.33
C GLN A 520 7.06 12.97 2.81
N LEU A 521 8.26 13.44 3.14
CA LEU A 521 8.66 13.71 4.52
C LEU A 521 7.81 14.82 5.15
N VAL A 522 7.63 15.94 4.44
CA VAL A 522 6.78 17.05 4.88
C VAL A 522 5.34 16.61 5.06
N MET A 523 4.82 15.78 4.15
CA MET A 523 3.47 15.22 4.25
C MET A 523 3.29 14.35 5.48
N VAL A 524 4.21 13.42 5.74
CA VAL A 524 4.08 12.56 6.91
C VAL A 524 4.18 13.39 8.19
N ALA A 525 5.06 14.39 8.25
CA ALA A 525 5.13 15.32 9.37
C ALA A 525 3.84 16.14 9.55
N PHE A 526 3.26 16.66 8.45
CA PHE A 526 2.02 17.43 8.47
C PHE A 526 0.82 16.57 8.89
N THR A 527 0.65 15.38 8.31
CA THR A 527 -0.42 14.45 8.68
C THR A 527 -0.31 14.02 10.13
N SER A 528 0.88 13.66 10.60
CA SER A 528 1.08 13.27 11.99
C SER A 528 0.84 14.44 12.94
N GLY A 529 1.45 15.60 12.69
CA GLY A 529 1.32 16.79 13.53
C GLY A 529 -0.13 17.28 13.63
N PHE A 530 -0.83 17.38 12.49
CA PHE A 530 -2.23 17.80 12.46
C PHE A 530 -3.15 16.76 13.10
N GLY A 531 -2.95 15.48 12.76
CA GLY A 531 -3.73 14.36 13.29
C GLY A 531 -3.73 14.33 14.81
N LEU A 532 -2.56 14.49 15.43
CA LEU A 532 -2.42 14.42 16.89
C LEU A 532 -2.98 15.64 17.62
N THR A 533 -2.85 16.82 17.03
CA THR A 533 -3.27 18.07 17.65
C THR A 533 -4.77 18.30 17.56
N HIS A 534 -5.42 17.82 16.50
CA HIS A 534 -6.83 18.13 16.21
C HIS A 534 -7.78 16.91 16.26
N GLN A 535 -7.30 15.69 16.54
CA GLN A 535 -8.17 14.50 16.61
C GLN A 535 -9.27 14.58 17.68
N THR A 536 -9.11 15.43 18.70
CA THR A 536 -10.11 15.70 19.74
C THR A 536 -10.93 16.97 19.49
N ASP A 537 -10.65 17.71 18.41
CA ASP A 537 -11.39 18.90 18.00
C ASP A 537 -12.76 18.50 17.41
N PRO A 538 -13.88 19.13 17.80
CA PRO A 538 -15.19 18.92 17.19
C PRO A 538 -15.22 19.02 15.66
N HIS A 539 -14.40 19.88 15.05
CA HIS A 539 -14.38 20.08 13.60
C HIS A 539 -13.56 19.01 12.85
N PHE A 540 -12.59 18.37 13.50
CA PHE A 540 -11.67 17.40 12.89
C PHE A 540 -11.67 16.06 13.65
N ILE A 541 -12.80 15.70 14.26
CA ILE A 541 -12.84 14.61 15.21
C ILE A 541 -12.43 13.25 14.60
N GLY A 542 -11.56 12.52 15.31
CA GLY A 542 -11.10 11.18 14.96
C GLY A 542 -10.35 11.16 13.62
N LEU A 543 -10.80 10.31 12.68
CA LEU A 543 -10.13 10.11 11.39
C LEU A 543 -10.15 11.34 10.48
N MET A 544 -11.04 12.31 10.69
CA MET A 544 -11.09 13.51 9.88
C MET A 544 -9.77 14.32 10.00
N ALA A 545 -9.20 14.42 11.21
CA ALA A 545 -7.89 15.03 11.43
C ALA A 545 -6.74 14.34 10.69
N TRP A 546 -6.90 13.07 10.29
CA TRP A 546 -5.86 12.32 9.58
C TRP A 546 -6.10 12.33 8.07
N SER A 547 -7.34 12.18 7.64
CA SER A 547 -7.73 12.13 6.23
C SER A 547 -7.66 13.48 5.54
N PHE A 548 -7.95 14.57 6.25
CA PHE A 548 -7.87 15.94 5.71
C PHE A 548 -6.47 16.36 5.27
N PRO A 549 -5.43 16.27 6.12
CA PRO A 549 -4.07 16.62 5.71
C PRO A 549 -3.54 15.67 4.62
N LEU A 550 -3.94 14.39 4.63
CA LEU A 550 -3.63 13.47 3.54
C LEU A 550 -4.21 13.95 2.21
N PHE A 551 -5.50 14.31 2.19
CA PHE A 551 -6.17 14.84 1.00
C PHE A 551 -5.50 16.12 0.46
N ILE A 552 -5.22 17.11 1.32
CA ILE A 552 -4.51 18.33 0.92
C ILE A 552 -3.18 17.97 0.26
N SER A 553 -2.45 17.07 0.89
CA SER A 553 -1.15 16.66 0.44
C SER A 553 -1.16 15.95 -0.92
N SER A 554 -2.19 15.14 -1.21
CA SER A 554 -2.29 14.48 -2.51
C SER A 554 -2.59 15.44 -3.66
N ILE A 555 -3.29 16.55 -3.40
CA ILE A 555 -3.48 17.63 -4.38
C ILE A 555 -2.11 18.20 -4.80
N PHE A 556 -1.24 18.50 -3.83
CA PHE A 556 0.11 19.00 -4.11
C PHE A 556 0.95 18.00 -4.91
N ILE A 557 0.92 16.71 -4.54
CA ILE A 557 1.67 15.67 -5.29
C ILE A 557 1.14 15.57 -6.73
N LEU A 558 -0.18 15.57 -6.90
CA LEU A 558 -0.81 15.47 -8.22
C LEU A 558 -0.46 16.68 -9.08
N GLY A 559 -0.59 17.89 -8.55
CA GLY A 559 -0.22 19.14 -9.23
C GLY A 559 1.26 19.15 -9.65
N TYR A 560 2.17 18.72 -8.77
CA TYR A 560 3.58 18.60 -9.09
C TYR A 560 3.86 17.56 -10.20
N SER A 561 3.18 16.41 -10.14
CA SER A 561 3.31 15.35 -11.14
C SER A 561 2.79 15.79 -12.50
N ALA A 562 1.66 16.50 -12.53
CA ALA A 562 1.09 17.09 -13.74
C ALA A 562 2.03 18.13 -14.36
N TYR A 563 2.57 19.05 -13.55
CA TYR A 563 3.56 20.04 -14.00
C TYR A 563 4.80 19.37 -14.62
N LYS A 564 5.31 18.30 -14.00
CA LYS A 564 6.45 17.54 -14.53
C LYS A 564 6.17 16.91 -15.89
N ILE A 565 5.00 16.31 -16.07
CA ILE A 565 4.60 15.76 -17.37
C ILE A 565 4.51 16.87 -18.39
N LEU A 566 3.81 17.97 -18.07
CA LEU A 566 3.63 19.07 -19.00
C LEU A 566 4.99 19.59 -19.50
N ARG A 567 5.92 19.85 -18.58
CA ARG A 567 7.28 20.28 -18.93
C ARG A 567 8.05 19.22 -19.72
N GLY A 568 7.94 17.95 -19.35
CA GLY A 568 8.56 16.84 -20.06
C GLY A 568 8.05 16.68 -21.50
N TYR A 569 6.74 16.80 -21.67
CA TYR A 569 6.05 16.69 -22.94
C TYR A 569 6.33 17.90 -23.84
N LEU A 570 6.34 19.13 -23.30
CA LEU A 570 6.75 20.34 -24.04
C LEU A 570 8.19 20.23 -24.56
N ASN A 571 9.12 19.78 -23.70
CA ASN A 571 10.51 19.56 -24.12
C ASN A 571 10.64 18.46 -25.18
N TYR A 572 9.81 17.41 -25.09
CA TYR A 572 9.75 16.36 -26.09
C TYR A 572 9.25 16.89 -27.44
N LEU A 573 8.18 17.68 -27.45
CA LEU A 573 7.63 18.30 -28.67
C LEU A 573 8.63 19.24 -29.34
N LYS A 574 9.43 19.99 -28.56
CA LYS A 574 10.51 20.83 -29.10
C LYS A 574 11.60 20.03 -29.84
N LYS A 575 11.88 18.79 -29.41
CA LYS A 575 12.94 17.95 -29.98
C LYS A 575 12.47 17.01 -31.09
N HIS A 576 11.17 16.73 -31.18
CA HIS A 576 10.62 15.76 -32.12
C HIS A 576 9.35 16.32 -32.76
N ARG A 577 9.40 16.61 -34.08
CA ARG A 577 8.18 16.84 -34.89
C ARG A 577 7.32 15.59 -34.78
N TYR A 578 6.18 15.71 -34.11
CA TYR A 578 5.27 14.62 -33.83
C TYR A 578 4.67 14.15 -35.16
N ASN A 579 4.93 12.90 -35.56
CA ASN A 579 4.39 12.34 -36.80
C ASN A 579 3.64 11.05 -36.47
N ASP A 580 2.33 11.17 -36.25
CA ASP A 580 1.40 10.07 -35.89
C ASP A 580 1.38 8.95 -36.95
N GLN A 581 1.94 9.18 -38.14
CA GLN A 581 1.99 8.23 -39.24
C GLN A 581 3.20 7.28 -39.21
N LYS A 582 4.23 7.54 -38.39
CA LYS A 582 5.44 6.68 -38.30
C LYS A 582 5.39 5.67 -37.13
N THR A 583 4.20 5.33 -36.65
CA THR A 583 3.97 4.16 -35.78
C THR A 583 3.52 2.93 -36.56
N SER A 584 3.83 2.83 -37.85
CA SER A 584 4.18 1.51 -38.37
C SER A 584 5.50 1.11 -37.73
N ILE A 585 5.59 -0.13 -37.27
CA ILE A 585 6.85 -0.79 -36.94
C ILE A 585 7.85 -0.38 -38.02
N MET A 586 8.78 0.54 -37.69
CA MET A 586 9.81 0.94 -38.65
C MET A 586 10.47 -0.36 -39.10
N SER A 587 10.43 -0.59 -40.41
CA SER A 587 11.11 -1.69 -41.05
C SER A 587 12.55 -1.77 -40.55
N GLU A 588 13.05 -3.00 -40.44
CA GLU A 588 14.46 -3.27 -40.20
C GLU A 588 15.30 -2.53 -41.25
N LYS A 589 15.80 -1.35 -40.89
CA LYS A 589 16.99 -0.80 -41.50
C LYS A 589 18.09 -0.91 -40.45
N PRO A 590 19.19 -1.62 -40.73
CA PRO A 590 20.33 -1.67 -39.82
C PRO A 590 20.91 -0.24 -39.67
N GLN A 591 20.90 0.28 -38.45
CA GLN A 591 21.51 1.58 -38.14
C GLN A 591 23.01 1.41 -37.91
N GLU A 592 23.81 1.67 -38.94
CA GLU A 592 25.27 1.80 -38.84
C GLU A 592 25.75 3.22 -38.47
N GLN A 593 24.87 4.20 -38.28
CA GLN A 593 25.29 5.61 -38.27
C GLN A 593 25.02 6.44 -36.99
N GLN A 594 24.76 5.84 -35.82
CA GLN A 594 24.58 6.64 -34.58
C GLN A 594 25.56 6.34 -33.44
N ILE A 595 26.57 5.50 -33.64
CA ILE A 595 27.51 5.14 -32.56
C ILE A 595 28.68 6.14 -32.40
N LYS A 596 28.90 7.09 -33.32
CA LYS A 596 30.05 8.01 -33.22
C LYS A 596 29.93 9.17 -32.21
N VAL A 597 28.85 9.31 -31.44
CA VAL A 597 28.67 10.50 -30.55
C VAL A 597 28.55 10.15 -29.05
N ARG A 598 28.84 8.91 -28.64
CA ARG A 598 28.85 8.54 -27.20
C ARG A 598 30.08 7.74 -26.76
N GLN A 599 31.21 7.99 -27.42
CA GLN A 599 32.53 7.71 -26.86
C GLN A 599 33.25 9.04 -26.71
N ASN A 600 32.94 9.72 -25.60
CA ASN A 600 33.79 10.66 -24.87
C ASN A 600 33.18 10.82 -23.48
#